data_AF-A0A2N0QUB8-F1
#
_entry.id   AF-A0A2N0QUB8-F1
#
_cell.length_a   1.000
_cell.length_b   1.000
_cell.length_c   1.000
_cell.angle_alpha   90.00
_cell.angle_beta   90.00
_cell.angle_gamma   90.00
#
_symmetry.space_group_name_H-M   'P 1'
#
loop_
_entity.id
_entity.type
_entity.pdbx_description
1 polymer ?
#
loop_
_entity_poly.entity_id
_entity_poly.type
_entity_poly.pdbx_seq_one_letter_code
_entity_poly.pdbx_strand_id
1 'polypeptide(L)'
;MHIVNGIRPKIEPGTPSEYKNLMKQCLDADPSNRPDINTLREKISEINLFYQNKLDELLTQLEENNSFKIENHTSSNILSTSKLHHFENLPEPRNATGGELKAFYSKSFDFYIPDKIDDIGKSNNKENRTSKISIIFHLVNSKKLSKIFKKILKNGK
;
A
#
# COMPACT_ATOMS: atom_id res chain seq x y z
N MET A 1 -19.04 -2.52 0.75
CA MET A 1 -18.04 -1.47 0.46
C MET A 1 -17.88 -0.67 1.74
N HIS A 2 -16.69 -0.59 2.35
CA HIS A 2 -16.52 0.08 3.65
C HIS A 2 -16.12 1.57 3.53
N ILE A 3 -15.67 1.98 2.35
CA ILE A 3 -15.23 3.35 2.05
C ILE A 3 -16.39 4.35 2.17
N VAL A 4 -17.60 3.95 1.76
CA VAL A 4 -18.84 4.77 1.90
C VAL A 4 -19.19 5.04 3.37
N ASN A 5 -18.73 4.20 4.30
CA ASN A 5 -18.92 4.39 5.73
C ASN A 5 -17.76 5.18 6.38
N GLY A 6 -16.89 5.78 5.56
CA GLY A 6 -15.77 6.59 6.06
C GLY A 6 -14.52 5.81 6.47
N ILE A 7 -14.49 4.48 6.28
CA ILE A 7 -13.29 3.69 6.56
C ILE A 7 -12.18 4.07 5.56
N ARG A 8 -11.00 4.39 6.10
CA ARG A 8 -9.79 4.78 5.34
C ARG A 8 -8.62 3.90 5.75
N PRO A 9 -7.68 3.57 4.84
CA PRO A 9 -6.54 2.70 5.11
C PRO A 9 -5.79 3.07 6.39
N LYS A 10 -5.28 2.04 7.07
CA LYS A 10 -4.42 2.22 8.24
C LYS A 10 -3.09 2.82 7.80
N ILE A 11 -2.62 3.82 8.54
CA ILE A 11 -1.28 4.37 8.35
C ILE A 11 -0.32 3.53 9.18
N GLU A 12 0.71 2.99 8.53
CA GLU A 12 1.67 2.09 9.16
C GLU A 12 2.52 2.82 10.20
N PRO A 13 2.82 2.17 11.35
CA PRO A 13 3.76 2.70 12.33
C PRO A 13 5.13 2.91 11.67
N GLY A 14 5.80 4.01 12.00
CA GLY A 14 7.05 4.43 11.36
C GLY A 14 6.87 5.37 10.15
N THR A 15 5.63 5.57 9.68
CA THR A 15 5.35 6.63 8.68
C THR A 15 5.64 8.01 9.29
N PRO A 16 6.45 8.86 8.62
CA PRO A 16 6.73 10.19 9.14
C PRO A 16 5.48 11.08 9.27
N SER A 17 5.51 12.03 10.21
CA SER A 17 4.34 12.84 10.57
C SER A 17 3.79 13.67 9.42
N GLU A 18 4.67 14.18 8.57
CA GLU A 18 4.32 15.04 7.43
C GLU A 18 3.54 14.22 6.40
N TYR A 19 4.05 13.03 6.06
CA TYR A 19 3.35 12.09 5.19
C TYR A 19 2.02 11.64 5.79
N LYS A 20 1.98 11.35 7.09
CA LYS A 20 0.74 10.96 7.78
C LYS A 20 -0.34 12.03 7.68
N ASN A 21 0.03 13.31 7.83
CA ASN A 21 -0.92 14.42 7.73
C ASN A 21 -1.38 14.63 6.28
N LEU A 22 -0.46 14.54 5.32
CA LEU A 22 -0.79 14.64 3.89
C LEU A 22 -1.72 13.52 3.43
N MET A 23 -1.45 12.28 3.84
CA MET A 23 -2.31 11.12 3.55
C MET A 23 -3.72 11.30 4.10
N LYS A 24 -3.86 11.86 5.32
CA LYS A 24 -5.18 12.16 5.90
C LYS A 24 -5.95 13.19 5.07
N GLN A 25 -5.30 14.28 4.65
CA GLN A 25 -5.93 15.31 3.81
C GLN A 25 -6.40 14.73 2.47
N CYS A 26 -5.57 13.90 1.81
CA CYS A 26 -5.94 13.26 0.55
C CYS A 26 -7.13 12.30 0.67
N LEU A 27 -7.34 11.74 1.87
CA LEU A 27 -8.39 10.77 2.17
C LEU A 27 -9.62 11.41 2.82
N ASP A 28 -9.70 12.74 2.89
CA ASP A 28 -10.84 13.41 3.52
C ASP A 28 -12.15 13.13 2.79
N ALA A 29 -13.24 12.97 3.54
CA ALA A 29 -14.56 12.76 2.97
C ALA A 29 -15.05 13.97 2.17
N ASP A 30 -14.76 15.19 2.63
CA ASP A 30 -15.05 16.42 1.92
C ASP A 30 -13.99 16.66 0.82
N PRO A 31 -14.38 16.71 -0.46
CA PRO A 31 -13.47 17.01 -1.55
C PRO A 31 -12.73 18.34 -1.39
N SER A 32 -13.32 19.32 -0.71
CA SER A 32 -12.75 20.66 -0.51
C SER A 32 -11.55 20.66 0.43
N ASN A 33 -11.47 19.66 1.31
CA ASN A 33 -10.32 19.46 2.21
C ASN A 33 -9.16 18.71 1.53
N ARG A 34 -9.37 18.19 0.32
CA ARG A 34 -8.33 17.46 -0.42
C ARG A 34 -7.44 18.46 -1.15
N PRO A 35 -6.11 18.28 -1.11
CA PRO A 35 -5.23 19.09 -1.93
C PRO A 35 -5.48 18.80 -3.41
N ASP A 36 -5.40 19.83 -4.24
CA ASP A 36 -5.28 19.64 -5.68
C ASP A 36 -3.91 19.02 -6.04
N ILE A 37 -3.75 18.64 -7.30
CA ILE A 37 -2.56 17.93 -7.77
C ILE A 37 -1.27 18.75 -7.66
N ASN A 38 -1.34 20.08 -7.85
CA ASN A 38 -0.18 20.95 -7.76
C ASN A 38 0.22 21.11 -6.29
N THR A 39 -0.74 21.43 -5.43
CA THR A 39 -0.52 21.52 -3.98
C THR A 39 0.03 20.20 -3.41
N LEU A 40 -0.47 19.05 -3.86
CA LEU A 40 0.02 17.75 -3.45
C LEU A 40 1.48 17.54 -3.86
N ARG A 41 1.83 17.87 -5.12
CA ARG A 41 3.18 17.75 -5.65
C ARG A 41 4.18 18.63 -4.90
N GLU A 42 3.79 19.86 -4.58
CA GLU A 42 4.60 20.81 -3.82
C GLU A 42 4.88 20.26 -2.41
N LYS A 43 3.83 19.85 -1.67
CA LYS A 43 3.99 19.26 -0.33
C LYS A 43 4.89 18.03 -0.32
N ILE A 44 4.76 17.14 -1.31
CA ILE A 44 5.65 15.97 -1.43
C ILE A 44 7.10 16.42 -1.67
N SER A 45 7.32 17.43 -2.50
CA SER A 45 8.65 17.95 -2.81
C SER A 45 9.30 18.59 -1.58
N GLU A 46 8.53 19.37 -0.80
CA GLU A 46 8.97 19.95 0.47
C GLU A 46 9.37 18.89 1.49
N ILE A 47 8.53 17.87 1.67
CA ILE A 47 8.81 16.77 2.60
C ILE A 47 10.08 16.03 2.15
N ASN A 48 10.21 15.74 0.85
CA ASN A 48 11.41 15.10 0.32
C ASN A 48 12.66 15.94 0.59
N LEU A 49 12.61 17.25 0.31
CA LEU A 49 13.74 18.14 0.53
C LEU A 49 14.12 18.20 2.02
N PHE A 50 13.14 18.27 2.92
CA PHE A 50 13.37 18.23 4.37
C PHE A 50 14.12 16.97 4.80
N TYR A 51 13.71 15.80 4.31
CA TYR A 51 14.37 14.54 4.66
C TYR A 51 15.75 14.36 4.01
N GLN A 52 15.97 14.90 2.81
CA GLN A 52 17.30 14.93 2.19
C GLN A 52 18.26 15.82 2.98
N ASN A 53 17.86 17.05 3.30
CA ASN A 53 18.71 17.98 4.05
C ASN A 53 19.00 17.45 5.46
N LYS A 54 18.03 16.80 6.11
CA LYS A 54 18.24 16.16 7.42
C LYS A 54 19.23 15.00 7.34
N LEU A 55 19.20 14.23 6.25
CA LEU A 55 20.19 13.20 5.97
C LEU A 55 21.56 13.82 5.77
N ASP A 56 21.69 14.87 4.97
CA ASP A 56 22.95 15.56 4.73
C ASP A 56 23.54 16.14 6.02
N GLU A 57 22.73 16.74 6.90
CA GLU A 57 23.17 17.21 8.22
C GLU A 57 23.69 16.08 9.12
N LEU A 58 23.04 14.92 9.10
CA LEU A 58 23.46 13.73 9.84
C LEU A 58 24.68 13.03 9.22
N LEU A 59 24.79 13.02 7.89
CA LEU A 59 25.89 12.44 7.12
C LEU A 59 27.15 13.32 7.17
N THR A 60 27.00 14.64 7.33
CA THR A 60 28.14 15.54 7.61
C THR A 60 28.84 15.19 8.94
N GLN A 61 28.20 14.38 9.80
CA GLN A 61 28.77 13.85 11.05
C GLN A 61 29.25 12.39 10.96
N LEU A 62 28.93 11.67 9.88
CA LEU A 62 29.22 10.23 9.75
C LEU A 62 29.60 9.93 8.31
N GLU A 63 30.90 9.89 8.04
CA GLU A 63 31.43 9.57 6.72
C GLU A 63 30.98 8.18 6.23
N GLU A 64 30.42 8.22 5.02
CA GLU A 64 30.46 7.25 3.92
C GLU A 64 29.53 6.01 3.87
N ASN A 65 28.96 5.89 2.65
CA ASN A 65 28.51 4.70 1.93
C ASN A 65 27.05 4.23 2.13
N ASN A 66 26.18 4.57 1.16
CA ASN A 66 25.63 3.59 0.20
C ASN A 66 24.59 4.22 -0.75
N SER A 67 24.82 4.10 -2.06
CA SER A 67 23.87 4.53 -3.10
C SER A 67 22.73 3.52 -3.25
N PHE A 68 21.50 3.88 -2.88
CA PHE A 68 20.31 3.10 -3.20
C PHE A 68 19.84 3.40 -4.63
N LYS A 69 19.84 2.37 -5.48
CA LYS A 69 19.38 2.45 -6.87
C LYS A 69 17.86 2.23 -6.90
N ILE A 70 17.11 3.28 -7.23
CA ILE A 70 15.64 3.22 -7.37
C ILE A 70 15.30 2.58 -8.72
N GLU A 71 14.80 1.35 -8.70
CA GLU A 71 14.24 0.70 -9.89
C GLU A 71 12.78 1.11 -10.09
N ASN A 72 12.56 1.92 -11.12
CA ASN A 72 11.22 2.28 -11.61
C ASN A 72 10.57 1.04 -12.25
N HIS A 73 9.70 0.38 -11.49
CA HIS A 73 8.89 -0.71 -12.01
C HIS A 73 7.61 -0.13 -12.63
N THR A 74 7.59 -0.04 -13.96
CA THR A 74 6.36 0.19 -14.72
C THR A 74 5.48 -1.04 -14.56
N SER A 75 4.53 -0.98 -13.63
CA SER A 75 3.51 -2.02 -13.48
C SER A 75 2.62 -2.02 -14.73
N SER A 76 2.75 -3.05 -15.56
CA SER A 76 1.95 -3.23 -16.75
C SER A 76 0.69 -4.03 -16.42
N ASN A 77 -0.44 -3.48 -16.86
CA ASN A 77 -1.75 -4.11 -17.07
C ASN A 77 -2.36 -4.89 -15.88
N ILE A 78 -2.95 -4.12 -14.95
CA ILE A 78 -4.07 -4.61 -14.15
C ILE A 78 -5.27 -4.71 -15.10
N LEU A 79 -5.73 -5.93 -15.41
CA LEU A 79 -7.00 -6.14 -16.09
C LEU A 79 -8.12 -5.70 -15.14
N SER A 80 -8.55 -4.45 -15.28
CA SER A 80 -9.61 -3.86 -14.47
C SER A 80 -10.95 -4.49 -14.80
N THR A 81 -11.39 -5.46 -14.01
CA THR A 81 -12.80 -5.87 -14.00
C THR A 81 -13.57 -4.85 -13.16
N SER A 82 -14.04 -3.76 -13.76
CA SER A 82 -14.93 -2.83 -13.07
C SER A 82 -16.26 -3.53 -12.78
N LYS A 83 -16.73 -3.43 -11.53
CA LYS A 83 -18.10 -3.85 -11.17
C LYS A 83 -18.93 -2.58 -11.04
N LEU A 84 -19.99 -2.47 -11.83
CA LEU A 84 -20.91 -1.34 -11.71
C LEU A 84 -21.66 -1.46 -10.38
N HIS A 85 -21.47 -0.48 -9.50
CA HIS A 85 -22.20 -0.37 -8.25
C HIS A 85 -23.39 0.58 -8.46
N HIS A 86 -24.59 0.16 -8.04
CA HIS A 86 -25.74 1.06 -7.97
C HIS A 86 -25.60 1.86 -6.67
N PHE A 87 -25.63 3.19 -6.78
CA PHE A 87 -25.32 4.12 -5.68
C PHE A 87 -26.57 4.80 -5.10
N GLU A 88 -27.76 4.27 -5.40
CA GLU A 88 -28.99 4.78 -4.81
C GLU A 88 -28.96 4.60 -3.28
N ASN A 89 -29.36 5.65 -2.56
CA ASN A 89 -29.49 5.67 -1.09
C ASN A 89 -28.19 5.42 -0.30
N LEU A 90 -27.04 5.88 -0.79
CA LEU A 90 -25.81 5.89 0.01
C LEU A 90 -25.87 6.92 1.15
N PRO A 91 -25.20 6.65 2.29
CA PRO A 91 -25.03 7.65 3.33
C PRO A 91 -24.18 8.82 2.83
N GLU A 92 -24.35 9.98 3.44
CA GLU A 92 -23.51 11.15 3.15
C GLU A 92 -22.01 10.83 3.39
N PRO A 93 -21.11 11.38 2.57
CA PRO A 93 -19.67 11.22 2.77
C PRO A 93 -19.25 11.70 4.15
N ARG A 94 -18.65 10.82 4.95
CA ARG A 94 -18.09 11.16 6.26
C ARG A 94 -16.76 10.45 6.49
N ASN A 95 -15.95 10.99 7.41
CA ASN A 95 -14.76 10.31 7.92
C ASN A 95 -15.16 9.40 9.09
N ALA A 96 -14.63 8.17 9.14
CA ALA A 96 -14.85 7.28 10.28
C ALA A 96 -14.13 7.80 11.53
N THR A 97 -14.76 7.60 12.68
CA THR A 97 -14.17 7.90 13.99
C THR A 97 -13.02 6.95 14.31
N GLY A 98 -12.15 7.35 15.24
CA GLY A 98 -11.05 6.51 15.70
C GLY A 98 -11.52 5.17 16.29
N GLY A 99 -12.71 5.13 16.92
CA GLY A 99 -13.32 3.90 17.43
C GLY A 99 -13.77 2.95 16.32
N GLU A 100 -14.46 3.47 15.30
CA GLU A 100 -14.91 2.69 14.14
C GLU A 100 -13.73 2.10 13.37
N LEU A 101 -12.66 2.88 13.16
CA LEU A 101 -11.44 2.39 12.52
C LEU A 101 -10.78 1.27 13.35
N LYS A 102 -10.62 1.45 14.66
CA LYS A 102 -10.06 0.42 15.55
C LYS A 102 -10.87 -0.86 15.52
N ALA A 103 -12.19 -0.78 15.60
CA ALA A 103 -13.08 -1.94 15.54
C ALA A 103 -13.08 -2.63 14.16
N PHE A 104 -12.83 -1.88 13.09
CA PHE A 104 -12.65 -2.44 11.75
C PHE A 104 -11.33 -3.22 11.64
N TYR A 105 -10.24 -2.65 12.17
CA TYR A 105 -8.90 -3.24 12.11
C TYR A 105 -8.64 -4.35 13.13
N SER A 106 -9.46 -4.46 14.18
CA SER A 106 -9.37 -5.57 15.13
C SER A 106 -9.95 -6.87 14.59
N LYS A 107 -10.74 -6.82 13.51
CA LYS A 107 -11.21 -8.03 12.83
C LYS A 107 -10.03 -8.66 12.11
N SER A 108 -9.68 -9.88 12.51
CA SER A 108 -8.72 -10.69 11.75
C SER A 108 -9.28 -10.90 10.36
N PHE A 109 -8.54 -10.45 9.35
CA PHE A 109 -8.76 -10.97 8.02
C PHE A 109 -8.00 -12.29 7.94
N ASP A 110 -8.66 -13.35 7.49
CA ASP A 110 -8.04 -14.64 7.20
C ASP A 110 -7.16 -14.52 5.94
N PHE A 111 -6.12 -13.69 6.03
CA PHE A 111 -5.04 -13.65 5.04
C PHE A 111 -3.96 -14.60 5.53
N TYR A 112 -4.05 -15.84 5.06
CA TYR A 112 -2.95 -16.79 5.21
C TYR A 112 -1.83 -16.36 4.27
N ILE A 113 -0.78 -15.77 4.83
CA ILE A 113 0.50 -15.55 4.13
C ILE A 113 1.35 -16.77 4.46
N PRO A 114 1.54 -17.71 3.53
CA PRO A 114 2.37 -18.87 3.78
C PRO A 114 3.84 -18.46 3.95
N ASP A 115 4.49 -19.04 4.95
CA ASP A 115 5.93 -18.84 5.20
C ASP A 115 6.80 -19.44 4.09
N LYS A 116 6.26 -20.38 3.31
CA LYS A 116 6.94 -21.04 2.20
C LYS A 116 6.18 -20.83 0.89
N ILE A 117 6.93 -20.55 -0.17
CA ILE A 117 6.38 -20.39 -1.54
C ILE A 117 5.61 -21.65 -1.98
N ASP A 118 6.06 -22.83 -1.54
CA ASP A 118 5.44 -24.11 -1.90
C ASP A 118 4.09 -24.37 -1.21
N ASP A 119 3.71 -23.54 -0.23
CA ASP A 119 2.43 -23.62 0.47
C ASP A 119 1.37 -22.70 -0.13
N ILE A 120 1.74 -21.93 -1.16
CA ILE A 120 0.82 -21.10 -1.93
C ILE A 120 -0.08 -22.01 -2.79
N GLY A 121 -1.39 -21.97 -2.52
CA GLY A 121 -2.40 -22.77 -3.21
C GLY A 121 -2.89 -24.01 -2.45
N LYS A 122 -2.26 -24.36 -1.32
CA LYS A 122 -2.68 -25.50 -0.45
C LYS A 122 -3.75 -25.13 0.58
N SER A 123 -4.40 -23.97 0.44
CA SER A 123 -5.36 -23.51 1.44
C SER A 123 -6.58 -24.44 1.50
N ASN A 124 -6.84 -25.01 2.67
CA ASN A 124 -8.00 -25.84 2.96
C ASN A 124 -9.33 -25.10 2.72
N ASN A 125 -10.26 -25.82 2.11
CA ASN A 125 -11.66 -25.51 1.83
C ASN A 125 -12.30 -24.44 2.72
N LYS A 126 -12.41 -23.22 2.20
CA LYS A 126 -13.55 -22.33 2.43
C LYS A 126 -13.82 -21.57 1.13
N GLU A 127 -14.76 -22.11 0.37
CA GLU A 127 -15.25 -21.54 -0.88
C GLU A 127 -15.66 -20.06 -0.68
N ASN A 128 -15.38 -19.27 -1.72
CA ASN A 128 -15.92 -17.92 -2.01
C ASN A 128 -14.96 -16.71 -1.94
N ARG A 129 -13.66 -16.88 -1.68
CA ARG A 129 -12.65 -15.81 -1.94
C ARG A 129 -11.37 -16.25 -2.65
N THR A 130 -11.12 -17.55 -2.71
CA THR A 130 -9.94 -18.16 -3.32
C THR A 130 -9.83 -17.91 -4.83
N SER A 131 -10.96 -17.77 -5.54
CA SER A 131 -10.98 -17.59 -7.00
C SER A 131 -10.29 -16.30 -7.49
N LYS A 132 -10.17 -15.26 -6.64
CA LYS A 132 -9.49 -14.00 -7.01
C LYS A 132 -7.99 -14.02 -6.71
N ILE A 133 -7.58 -14.64 -5.61
CA ILE A 133 -6.16 -14.76 -5.23
C ILE A 133 -5.43 -15.75 -6.14
N SER A 134 -6.09 -16.84 -6.54
CA SER A 134 -5.55 -17.83 -7.48
C SER A 134 -5.16 -17.23 -8.83
N ILE A 135 -5.89 -16.21 -9.31
CA ILE A 135 -5.62 -15.54 -10.59
C ILE A 135 -4.41 -14.59 -10.48
N ILE A 136 -4.30 -13.84 -9.39
CA ILE A 136 -3.17 -12.91 -9.16
C ILE A 136 -1.85 -13.69 -9.08
N PHE A 137 -1.84 -14.84 -8.41
CA PHE A 137 -0.61 -15.62 -8.24
C PHE A 137 -0.12 -16.28 -9.55
N HIS A 138 -1.03 -16.73 -10.42
CA HIS A 138 -0.67 -17.26 -11.74
C HIS A 138 0.06 -16.23 -12.63
N LEU A 139 -0.18 -14.93 -12.43
CA LEU A 139 0.46 -13.84 -13.18
C LEU A 139 1.86 -13.47 -12.63
N VAL A 140 2.07 -13.56 -11.31
CA VAL A 140 3.37 -13.28 -10.67
C VAL A 140 4.41 -14.39 -10.96
N ASN A 141 3.95 -15.62 -11.22
CA ASN A 141 4.77 -16.77 -11.58
C ASN A 141 5.29 -16.76 -13.03
N SER A 142 5.68 -15.60 -13.55
CA SER A 142 6.50 -15.59 -14.77
C SER A 142 7.78 -16.38 -14.48
N LYS A 143 8.14 -17.29 -15.41
CA LYS A 143 9.38 -18.10 -15.32
C LYS A 143 10.64 -17.24 -15.09
N LYS A 144 10.56 -15.93 -15.38
CA LYS A 144 11.62 -14.93 -15.19
C LYS A 144 11.77 -14.52 -13.72
N LEU A 145 10.69 -14.22 -13.00
CA LEU A 145 10.72 -13.85 -11.57
C LEU A 145 11.15 -15.02 -10.68
N SER A 146 10.68 -16.24 -10.98
CA SER A 146 11.13 -17.46 -10.30
C SER A 146 12.65 -17.68 -10.41
N LYS A 147 13.24 -17.38 -11.57
CA LYS A 147 14.69 -17.46 -11.78
C LYS A 147 15.45 -16.39 -10.99
N ILE A 148 14.92 -15.17 -10.89
CA ILE A 148 15.53 -14.07 -10.14
C ILE A 148 15.54 -14.40 -8.64
N PHE A 149 14.40 -14.83 -8.07
CA PHE A 149 14.31 -15.23 -6.67
C PHE A 149 15.25 -16.40 -6.32
N LYS A 150 15.33 -17.42 -7.18
CA LYS A 150 16.26 -18.55 -7.00
C LYS A 150 17.74 -18.12 -7.08
N LYS A 151 18.06 -17.09 -7.86
CA LYS A 151 19.42 -16.55 -7.96
C LYS A 151 19.79 -15.74 -6.72
N ILE A 152 18.86 -14.94 -6.19
CA ILE A 152 19.06 -14.16 -4.96
C ILE A 152 19.28 -15.10 -3.75
N LEU A 153 18.51 -16.18 -3.62
CA LEU A 153 18.71 -17.15 -2.53
C LEU A 153 20.04 -17.93 -2.59
N LYS A 154 20.60 -18.11 -3.79
CA LYS A 154 21.89 -18.82 -3.95
C LYS A 154 23.11 -17.95 -3.70
N ASN A 155 22.97 -16.63 -3.84
CA ASN A 155 24.07 -15.68 -3.70
C ASN A 155 24.18 -15.08 -2.28
N GLY A 156 23.31 -15.50 -1.35
CA GLY A 156 23.30 -15.06 0.05
C GLY A 156 23.90 -16.06 1.04
N LYS A 157 24.76 -16.98 0.58
CA LYS A 157 25.61 -17.83 1.42
C LYS A 157 27.07 -17.57 1.08
#